data_AF-A0A1D1YEJ7-F1
#
_entry.id   AF-A0A1D1YEJ7-F1
#
_cell.length_a   1.000
_cell.length_b   1.000
_cell.length_c   1.000
_cell.angle_alpha   90.00
_cell.angle_beta   90.00
_cell.angle_gamma   90.00
#
_symmetry.space_group_name_H-M   'P 1'
#
loop_
_entity.id
_entity.type
_entity.pdbx_description
1 polymer ?
#
loop_
_entity_poly.entity_id
_entity_poly.type
_entity_poly.pdbx_seq_one_letter_code
_entity_poly.pdbx_strand_id
1 'polypeptide(L)'
;MGCSMDLEKCFAFYGAYHSHPVNILIHALCVWPIFFTALLLFYFTPPFFHLPAPLGLPLVFNFGFGFALLYALIYVSLDPRAGSVAALLCTLCWVGSSVLGSVLGFSLAWKETFDKVLEIPVLILESTQWQSLPHVPEVTQVVLAAQLLCWTGQFVGHGIFEGRAPALLNDSSQAILMAPFFVLLEVLQKMFGYEPYPGFRANVHAKIQAERKAWRISKQKSS
;
A
#
# COMPACT_ATOMS: atom_id res chain seq x y z
N MET A 1 -16.10 3.37 13.37
CA MET A 1 -17.22 4.04 12.68
C MET A 1 -16.68 4.32 11.29
N GLY A 2 -16.92 3.39 10.34
CA GLY A 2 -16.24 3.40 9.05
C GLY A 2 -16.57 4.67 8.28
N CYS A 3 -15.54 5.29 7.70
CA CYS A 3 -15.71 6.50 6.92
C CYS A 3 -16.53 6.19 5.65
N SER A 4 -17.84 6.47 5.66
CA SER A 4 -18.60 6.83 4.45
C SER A 4 -17.75 7.82 3.67
N MET A 5 -17.63 7.72 2.33
CA MET A 5 -16.76 8.43 1.35
C MET A 5 -16.56 9.98 1.48
N ASP A 6 -16.55 10.50 2.69
CA ASP A 6 -16.39 11.86 3.13
C ASP A 6 -14.89 12.09 3.33
N LEU A 7 -14.28 12.63 2.28
CA LEU A 7 -12.85 12.89 2.21
C LEU A 7 -12.35 13.68 3.43
N GLU A 8 -13.09 14.69 3.90
CA GLU A 8 -12.66 15.49 5.05
C GLU A 8 -12.60 14.66 6.32
N LYS A 9 -13.64 13.86 6.60
CA LYS A 9 -13.64 13.01 7.79
C LYS A 9 -12.53 11.97 7.74
N CYS A 10 -12.36 11.30 6.60
CA CYS A 10 -11.35 10.26 6.47
C CYS A 10 -9.94 10.84 6.58
N PHE A 11 -9.69 11.98 5.94
CA PHE A 11 -8.39 12.64 5.97
C PHE A 11 -8.10 13.29 7.33
N ALA A 12 -9.12 13.83 8.01
CA ALA A 12 -8.97 14.31 9.38
C ALA A 12 -8.68 13.17 10.38
N PHE A 13 -9.31 12.00 10.21
CA PHE A 13 -8.97 10.83 10.99
C PHE A 13 -7.50 10.43 10.75
N TYR A 14 -7.06 10.36 9.50
CA TYR A 14 -5.65 10.12 9.17
C TYR A 14 -4.71 11.14 9.84
N GLY A 15 -4.98 12.44 9.69
CA GLY A 15 -4.16 13.51 10.25
C GLY A 15 -4.17 13.55 11.78
N ALA A 16 -5.20 13.01 12.43
CA ALA A 16 -5.20 12.85 13.88
C ALA A 16 -4.11 11.87 14.36
N TYR A 17 -3.81 10.83 13.57
CA TYR A 17 -2.77 9.82 13.86
C TYR A 17 -1.37 10.19 13.34
N HIS A 18 -1.26 11.16 12.43
CA HIS A 18 0.00 11.55 11.78
C HIS A 18 0.19 13.06 11.89
N SER A 19 0.79 13.52 12.98
CA SER A 19 0.98 14.93 13.29
C SER A 19 2.45 15.32 13.39
N HIS A 20 3.33 14.39 13.77
CA HIS A 20 4.75 14.65 13.91
C HIS A 20 5.43 14.66 12.52
N PRO A 21 6.23 15.67 12.18
CA PRO A 21 6.80 15.80 10.83
C PRO A 21 7.67 14.61 10.43
N VAL A 22 8.41 14.01 11.37
CA VAL A 22 9.21 12.81 11.10
C VAL A 22 8.34 11.59 10.81
N ASN A 23 7.22 11.42 11.52
CA ASN A 23 6.30 10.31 11.24
C ASN A 23 5.66 10.48 9.85
N ILE A 24 5.22 11.70 9.52
CA ILE A 24 4.68 12.01 8.19
C ILE A 24 5.71 11.71 7.10
N LEU A 25 6.98 12.08 7.31
CA LEU A 25 8.06 11.79 6.36
C LEU A 25 8.30 10.28 6.21
N ILE A 26 8.33 9.52 7.31
CA ILE A 26 8.46 8.06 7.26
C ILE A 26 7.33 7.45 6.42
N HIS A 27 6.08 7.84 6.67
CA HIS A 27 4.95 7.35 5.88
C HIS A 27 5.04 7.78 4.40
N ALA A 28 5.45 9.02 4.12
CA ALA A 28 5.69 9.52 2.77
C ALA A 28 6.69 8.68 1.99
N LEU A 29 7.78 8.26 2.65
CA LEU A 29 8.84 7.45 2.04
C LEU A 29 8.49 5.96 1.97
N CYS A 30 7.72 5.42 2.92
CA CYS A 30 7.52 3.97 3.04
C CYS A 30 6.24 3.45 2.38
N VAL A 31 5.17 4.25 2.28
CA VAL A 31 3.86 3.74 1.84
C VAL A 31 3.85 3.35 0.35
N TRP A 32 4.42 4.17 -0.53
CA TRP A 32 4.48 3.85 -1.96
C TRP A 32 5.42 2.68 -2.29
N PRO A 33 6.61 2.56 -1.67
CA PRO A 33 7.41 1.34 -1.78
C PRO A 33 6.71 0.07 -1.27
N ILE A 34 5.95 0.14 -0.18
CA ILE A 34 5.12 -1.00 0.30
C ILE A 34 4.08 -1.37 -0.75
N PHE A 35 3.37 -0.39 -1.31
CA PHE A 35 2.38 -0.62 -2.35
C PHE A 35 3.03 -1.28 -3.58
N PHE A 36 4.13 -0.71 -4.08
CA PHE A 36 4.88 -1.25 -5.22
C PHE A 36 5.37 -2.69 -5.00
N THR A 37 6.02 -2.94 -3.86
CA THR A 37 6.56 -4.27 -3.56
C THR A 37 5.46 -5.29 -3.29
N ALA A 38 4.28 -4.88 -2.81
CA ALA A 38 3.11 -5.76 -2.73
C ALA A 38 2.60 -6.15 -4.13
N LEU A 39 2.52 -5.21 -5.07
CA LEU A 39 2.17 -5.52 -6.46
C LEU A 39 3.20 -6.46 -7.11
N LEU A 40 4.49 -6.29 -6.80
CA LEU A 40 5.56 -7.18 -7.27
C LEU A 40 5.43 -8.59 -6.68
N LEU A 41 4.98 -8.75 -5.44
CA LEU A 41 4.65 -10.08 -4.90
C LEU A 41 3.45 -10.69 -5.65
N PHE A 42 2.42 -9.89 -5.95
CA PHE A 42 1.26 -10.37 -6.71
C PHE A 42 1.57 -10.69 -8.17
N TYR A 43 2.65 -10.17 -8.76
CA TYR A 43 3.06 -10.47 -10.13
C TYR A 43 3.15 -11.98 -10.40
N PHE A 44 3.54 -12.78 -9.40
CA PHE A 44 3.70 -14.23 -9.52
C PHE A 44 2.39 -15.02 -9.43
N THR A 45 1.26 -14.35 -9.20
CA THR A 45 -0.05 -15.00 -9.25
C THR A 45 -0.49 -15.23 -10.70
N PRO A 46 -1.24 -16.33 -10.98
CA PRO A 46 -1.74 -16.61 -12.32
C PRO A 46 -2.52 -15.42 -12.91
N PRO A 47 -2.33 -15.09 -14.21
CA PRO A 47 -3.13 -14.08 -14.88
C PRO A 47 -4.59 -14.55 -14.99
N PHE A 48 -5.52 -13.60 -14.83
CA PHE A 48 -6.94 -13.84 -15.08
C PHE A 48 -7.23 -13.97 -16.58
N PHE A 49 -6.47 -13.26 -17.41
CA PHE A 49 -6.54 -13.29 -18.86
C PHE A 49 -5.21 -12.84 -19.47
N HIS A 50 -4.98 -13.24 -20.72
CA HIS A 50 -3.78 -12.87 -21.48
C HIS A 50 -4.17 -11.87 -22.58
N LEU A 51 -3.41 -10.79 -22.70
CA LEU A 51 -3.47 -9.88 -23.84
C LEU A 51 -2.13 -9.91 -24.59
N PRO A 52 -2.12 -9.81 -25.93
CA PRO A 52 -0.88 -9.70 -26.69
C PRO A 52 -0.16 -8.42 -26.27
N ALA A 53 1.06 -8.59 -25.74
CA ALA A 53 1.96 -7.58 -25.16
C ALA A 53 1.53 -6.12 -25.42
N PRO A 54 0.65 -5.55 -24.58
CA PRO A 54 0.17 -4.18 -24.78
C PRO A 54 1.37 -3.24 -24.74
N LEU A 55 1.56 -2.46 -25.82
CA LEU A 55 2.70 -1.55 -26.00
C LEU A 55 4.08 -2.24 -25.98
N GLY A 56 4.15 -3.56 -26.23
CA GLY A 56 5.39 -4.34 -26.14
C GLY A 56 5.88 -4.56 -24.71
N LEU A 57 5.04 -4.28 -23.70
CA LEU A 57 5.39 -4.46 -22.29
C LEU A 57 4.89 -5.82 -21.76
N PRO A 58 5.64 -6.46 -20.83
CA PRO A 58 5.25 -7.73 -20.20
C PRO A 58 4.22 -7.51 -19.09
N LEU A 59 3.06 -6.93 -19.43
CA LEU A 59 2.00 -6.64 -18.45
C LEU A 59 1.24 -7.91 -18.07
N VAL A 60 1.04 -8.11 -16.76
CA VAL A 60 0.31 -9.26 -16.20
C VAL A 60 -0.99 -8.80 -15.55
N PHE A 61 -2.12 -9.34 -16.04
CA PHE A 61 -3.47 -9.01 -15.58
C PHE A 61 -3.93 -10.00 -14.50
N ASN A 62 -3.38 -9.88 -13.30
CA ASN A 62 -3.67 -10.74 -12.15
C ASN A 62 -4.16 -9.92 -10.95
N PHE A 63 -4.06 -10.48 -9.73
CA PHE A 63 -4.44 -9.75 -8.51
C PHE A 63 -3.73 -8.40 -8.36
N GLY A 64 -2.47 -8.28 -8.81
CA GLY A 64 -1.74 -7.00 -8.79
C GLY A 64 -2.41 -5.93 -9.66
N PHE A 65 -2.82 -6.31 -10.87
CA PHE A 65 -3.63 -5.42 -11.73
C PHE A 65 -4.96 -5.06 -11.05
N GLY A 66 -5.67 -6.05 -10.50
CA GLY A 66 -6.95 -5.84 -9.83
C GLY A 66 -6.84 -4.87 -8.65
N PHE A 67 -5.81 -5.00 -7.80
CA PHE A 67 -5.56 -4.08 -6.69
C PHE A 67 -5.17 -2.68 -7.17
N ALA A 68 -4.29 -2.57 -8.17
CA ALA A 68 -3.91 -1.27 -8.73
C ALA A 68 -5.11 -0.52 -9.32
N LEU A 69 -5.98 -1.23 -10.05
CA LEU A 69 -7.21 -0.67 -10.61
C LEU A 69 -8.20 -0.28 -9.51
N LEU A 70 -8.42 -1.14 -8.50
CA LEU A 70 -9.30 -0.85 -7.38
C LEU A 70 -8.87 0.43 -6.65
N TYR A 71 -7.57 0.54 -6.31
CA TYR A 71 -7.02 1.72 -5.65
C TYR A 71 -7.17 2.97 -6.51
N ALA A 72 -6.85 2.89 -7.81
CA ALA A 72 -7.01 4.00 -8.74
C ALA A 72 -8.46 4.50 -8.79
N LEU A 73 -9.44 3.61 -8.91
CA LEU A 73 -10.86 3.97 -8.96
C LEU A 73 -11.35 4.61 -7.66
N ILE A 74 -10.97 4.04 -6.51
CA ILE A 74 -11.28 4.61 -5.20
C ILE A 74 -10.69 6.01 -5.09
N TYR A 75 -9.43 6.21 -5.47
CA TYR A 75 -8.75 7.50 -5.30
C TYR A 75 -9.34 8.59 -6.19
N VAL A 76 -9.63 8.29 -7.46
CA VAL A 76 -10.33 9.20 -8.37
C VAL A 76 -11.72 9.56 -7.82
N SER A 77 -12.41 8.60 -7.18
CA SER A 77 -13.73 8.86 -6.59
C SER A 77 -13.70 9.72 -5.32
N LEU A 78 -12.58 9.76 -4.60
CA LEU A 78 -12.40 10.61 -3.40
C LEU A 78 -12.16 12.07 -3.77
N ASP A 79 -11.30 12.30 -4.76
CA ASP A 79 -11.00 13.63 -5.30
C ASP A 79 -10.50 13.48 -6.74
N PRO A 80 -11.22 13.94 -7.77
CA PRO A 80 -10.84 13.71 -9.17
C PRO A 80 -9.44 14.21 -9.52
N ARG A 81 -8.95 15.28 -8.90
CA ARG A 81 -7.65 15.88 -9.23
C ARG A 81 -6.49 15.15 -8.55
N ALA A 82 -6.42 15.12 -7.22
CA ALA A 82 -5.36 14.37 -6.53
C ALA A 82 -5.49 12.86 -6.79
N GLY A 83 -6.72 12.36 -6.92
CA GLY A 83 -7.02 10.98 -7.24
C GLY A 83 -6.52 10.56 -8.62
N SER A 84 -6.54 11.45 -9.62
CA SER A 84 -5.93 11.16 -10.93
C SER A 84 -4.40 11.04 -10.84
N VAL A 85 -3.75 11.88 -10.01
CA VAL A 85 -2.30 11.75 -9.74
C VAL A 85 -2.01 10.42 -9.04
N ALA A 86 -2.82 10.05 -8.04
CA ALA A 86 -2.69 8.78 -7.34
C ALA A 86 -2.93 7.58 -8.27
N ALA A 87 -3.94 7.65 -9.15
CA ALA A 87 -4.24 6.62 -10.13
C ALA A 87 -3.09 6.43 -11.14
N LEU A 88 -2.46 7.52 -11.57
CA LEU A 88 -1.25 7.46 -12.38
C LEU A 88 -0.12 6.75 -11.61
N LEU A 89 0.12 7.09 -10.34
CA LEU A 89 1.11 6.40 -9.52
C LEU A 89 0.79 4.91 -9.34
N CYS A 90 -0.45 4.53 -9.07
CA CYS A 90 -0.87 3.13 -9.00
C CYS A 90 -0.60 2.39 -10.32
N THR A 91 -0.89 3.03 -11.45
CA THR A 91 -0.63 2.48 -12.79
C THR A 91 0.87 2.30 -13.04
N LEU A 92 1.68 3.31 -12.71
CA LEU A 92 3.14 3.24 -12.83
C LEU A 92 3.73 2.16 -11.91
N CYS A 93 3.20 2.00 -10.70
CA CYS A 93 3.61 0.92 -9.80
C CYS A 93 3.29 -0.46 -10.39
N TRP A 94 2.10 -0.66 -10.97
CA TRP A 94 1.73 -1.93 -11.59
C TRP A 94 2.53 -2.24 -12.86
N VAL A 95 2.73 -1.26 -13.73
CA VAL A 95 3.58 -1.41 -14.93
C VAL A 95 5.01 -1.71 -14.50
N GLY A 96 5.55 -0.92 -13.57
CA GLY A 96 6.89 -1.10 -13.03
C GLY A 96 7.07 -2.46 -12.37
N SER A 97 6.09 -2.93 -11.58
CA SER A 97 6.16 -4.24 -10.94
C SER A 97 6.07 -5.38 -11.96
N SER A 98 5.34 -5.20 -13.06
CA SER A 98 5.23 -6.18 -14.13
C SER A 98 6.53 -6.28 -14.93
N VAL A 99 7.09 -5.13 -15.34
CA VAL A 99 8.40 -5.07 -16.02
C VAL A 99 9.49 -5.65 -15.13
N LEU A 100 9.56 -5.20 -13.89
CA LEU A 100 10.57 -5.65 -12.95
C LEU A 100 10.40 -7.14 -12.62
N GLY A 101 9.17 -7.63 -12.41
CA GLY A 101 8.87 -9.04 -12.20
C GLY A 101 9.29 -9.92 -13.37
N SER A 102 9.14 -9.43 -14.61
CA SER A 102 9.58 -10.15 -15.82
C SER A 102 11.09 -10.27 -15.94
N VAL A 103 11.85 -9.27 -15.47
CA VAL A 103 13.32 -9.27 -15.46
C VAL A 103 13.86 -10.12 -14.32
N LEU A 104 13.25 -9.99 -13.13
CA LEU A 104 13.73 -10.64 -11.92
C LEU A 104 13.44 -12.13 -11.89
N GLY A 105 12.42 -12.60 -12.63
CA GLY A 105 12.11 -14.01 -12.82
C GLY A 105 12.21 -14.81 -11.53
N PHE A 106 11.56 -14.32 -10.44
CA PHE A 106 11.66 -14.97 -9.13
C PHE A 106 11.51 -16.47 -9.32
N SER A 107 12.43 -17.23 -8.71
CA SER A 107 12.46 -18.68 -8.83
C SER A 107 11.05 -19.25 -8.83
N LEU A 108 10.76 -20.01 -9.90
CA LEU A 108 9.54 -20.80 -10.05
C LEU A 108 9.23 -21.67 -8.82
N ALA A 109 10.16 -21.81 -7.85
CA ALA A 109 9.96 -22.45 -6.57
C ALA A 109 8.68 -22.02 -5.81
N TRP A 110 8.29 -20.74 -5.82
CA TRP A 110 7.01 -20.35 -5.18
C TRP A 110 5.80 -20.73 -6.03
N LYS A 111 5.92 -20.63 -7.36
CA LYS A 111 4.86 -21.02 -8.32
C LYS A 111 4.56 -22.52 -8.23
N GLU A 112 5.62 -23.33 -8.21
CA GLU A 112 5.60 -24.76 -7.94
C GLU A 112 4.96 -25.09 -6.58
N THR A 113 5.25 -24.32 -5.54
CA THR A 113 4.69 -24.54 -4.20
C THR A 113 3.19 -24.19 -4.13
N PHE A 114 2.75 -23.13 -4.82
CA PHE A 114 1.36 -22.69 -4.81
C PHE A 114 0.46 -23.59 -5.68
N ASP A 115 0.97 -24.01 -6.85
CA ASP A 115 0.30 -25.00 -7.71
C ASP A 115 0.17 -26.35 -6.98
N LYS A 116 1.20 -26.75 -6.20
CA LYS A 116 1.16 -27.95 -5.35
C LYS A 116 0.23 -27.84 -4.14
N VAL A 117 -0.06 -26.66 -3.62
CA VAL A 117 -0.96 -26.48 -2.47
C VAL A 117 -2.43 -26.59 -2.86
N LEU A 118 -2.77 -26.32 -4.12
CA LEU A 118 -4.12 -26.45 -4.66
C LEU A 118 -4.42 -27.85 -5.24
N GLU A 119 -3.40 -28.68 -5.46
CA GLU A 119 -3.54 -30.06 -5.97
C GLU A 119 -2.99 -31.13 -5.00
N ILE A 120 -3.60 -31.27 -3.81
CA ILE A 120 -3.43 -32.49 -2.99
C ILE A 120 -4.82 -33.07 -2.72
N PRO A 121 -5.11 -34.30 -3.19
CA PRO A 121 -4.31 -35.46 -2.83
C PRO A 121 -3.69 -36.20 -4.02
N VAL A 122 -2.57 -36.89 -3.74
CA VAL A 122 -1.87 -37.87 -4.60
C VAL A 122 -0.66 -37.27 -5.35
N LEU A 123 0.49 -37.16 -4.67
CA LEU A 123 1.63 -38.09 -4.86
C LEU A 123 2.84 -37.61 -4.05
N ILE A 124 3.01 -38.26 -2.90
CA ILE A 124 4.35 -38.57 -2.39
C ILE A 124 4.88 -39.67 -3.32
N LEU A 125 5.91 -39.36 -4.11
CA LEU A 125 6.85 -40.24 -4.83
C LEU A 125 7.10 -39.70 -6.24
N GLU A 126 8.00 -38.74 -6.37
CA GLU A 126 9.25 -38.97 -7.09
C GLU A 126 10.21 -37.81 -6.83
N SER A 127 11.39 -38.20 -6.36
CA SER A 127 12.50 -37.37 -5.98
C SER A 127 13.32 -36.92 -7.19
N THR A 128 14.21 -35.94 -6.95
CA THR A 128 15.45 -35.65 -7.68
C THR A 128 15.38 -34.81 -8.97
N GLN A 129 15.06 -33.51 -8.82
CA GLN A 129 15.65 -32.47 -9.68
C GLN A 129 15.72 -31.09 -9.00
N TRP A 130 16.32 -31.01 -7.81
CA TRP A 130 16.38 -29.75 -7.02
C TRP A 130 17.76 -29.10 -6.90
N GLN A 131 18.77 -29.51 -7.69
CA GLN A 131 20.16 -29.06 -7.50
C GLN A 131 20.82 -28.35 -8.69
N SER A 132 20.07 -27.75 -9.62
CA SER A 132 20.69 -27.00 -10.73
C SER A 132 19.98 -25.69 -11.11
N LEU A 133 19.53 -24.91 -10.12
CA LEU A 133 19.14 -23.52 -10.33
C LEU A 133 20.27 -22.59 -9.84
N PRO A 134 20.87 -21.74 -10.70
CA PRO A 134 21.87 -20.77 -10.26
C PRO A 134 21.18 -19.70 -9.39
N HIS A 135 21.60 -19.56 -8.13
CA HIS A 135 21.36 -18.42 -7.24
C HIS A 135 20.07 -17.56 -7.45
N VAL A 136 18.91 -17.96 -6.90
CA VAL A 136 17.69 -17.09 -6.91
C VAL A 136 16.88 -17.05 -5.59
N PRO A 137 17.47 -16.69 -4.42
CA PRO A 137 16.71 -16.16 -3.28
C PRO A 137 16.88 -14.64 -3.05
N GLU A 138 17.82 -13.97 -3.71
CA GLU A 138 18.21 -12.59 -3.36
C GLU A 138 17.09 -11.56 -3.58
N VAL A 139 16.33 -11.69 -4.66
CA VAL A 139 15.30 -10.71 -5.02
C VAL A 139 14.08 -10.78 -4.10
N THR A 140 13.62 -11.99 -3.78
CA THR A 140 12.56 -12.19 -2.78
C THR A 140 12.99 -11.65 -1.44
N GLN A 141 14.24 -11.90 -1.06
CA GLN A 141 14.81 -11.35 0.18
C GLN A 141 14.82 -9.82 0.15
N VAL A 142 15.18 -9.19 -0.97
CA VAL A 142 15.15 -7.72 -1.11
C VAL A 142 13.73 -7.19 -1.00
N VAL A 143 12.74 -7.81 -1.65
CA VAL A 143 11.33 -7.39 -1.58
C VAL A 143 10.77 -7.55 -0.16
N LEU A 144 11.03 -8.68 0.49
CA LEU A 144 10.60 -8.93 1.87
C LEU A 144 11.34 -8.04 2.86
N ALA A 145 12.63 -7.76 2.64
CA ALA A 145 13.39 -6.81 3.44
C ALA A 145 12.84 -5.39 3.28
N ALA A 146 12.51 -4.96 2.06
CA ALA A 146 11.89 -3.66 1.83
C ALA A 146 10.53 -3.54 2.54
N GLN A 147 9.69 -4.56 2.45
CA GLN A 147 8.42 -4.64 3.20
C GLN A 147 8.67 -4.53 4.70
N LEU A 148 9.55 -5.37 5.25
CA LEU A 148 9.86 -5.40 6.68
C LEU A 148 10.38 -4.04 7.17
N LEU A 149 11.37 -3.46 6.49
CA LEU A 149 11.97 -2.18 6.84
C LEU A 149 10.94 -1.05 6.80
N CYS A 150 10.11 -0.99 5.75
CA CYS A 150 9.10 0.05 5.61
C CYS A 150 7.97 -0.09 6.64
N TRP A 151 7.50 -1.31 6.94
CA TRP A 151 6.51 -1.54 7.99
C TRP A 151 7.06 -1.24 9.38
N THR A 152 8.28 -1.71 9.68
CA THR A 152 8.97 -1.37 10.94
C THR A 152 9.10 0.15 11.09
N GLY A 153 9.51 0.86 10.03
CA GLY A 153 9.56 2.31 10.02
C GLY A 153 8.22 2.94 10.41
N GLN A 154 7.12 2.52 9.79
CA GLN A 154 5.77 3.05 10.12
C GLN A 154 5.34 2.76 11.57
N PHE A 155 5.60 1.55 12.09
CA PHE A 155 5.27 1.23 13.48
C PHE A 155 6.12 2.01 14.48
N VAL A 156 7.42 2.17 14.21
CA VAL A 156 8.33 3.03 14.99
C VAL A 156 7.87 4.49 14.92
N GLY A 157 7.46 4.94 13.73
CA GLY A 157 6.85 6.23 13.46
C GLY A 157 5.73 6.56 14.45
N HIS A 158 4.73 5.69 14.50
CA HIS A 158 3.60 5.82 15.41
C HIS A 158 3.99 5.67 16.89
N GLY A 159 4.81 4.67 17.23
CA GLY A 159 5.15 4.37 18.62
C GLY A 159 6.00 5.45 19.27
N ILE A 160 7.07 5.88 18.61
CA ILE A 160 8.04 6.84 19.16
C ILE A 160 7.57 8.28 18.99
N PHE A 161 7.15 8.68 17.79
CA PHE A 161 6.88 10.10 17.51
C PHE A 161 5.45 10.53 17.81
N GLU A 162 4.47 9.64 17.62
CA GLU A 162 3.06 9.96 17.92
C GLU A 162 2.62 9.51 19.31
N GLY A 163 3.38 8.60 19.95
CA GLY A 163 3.08 8.06 21.27
C GLY A 163 1.74 7.31 21.33
N ARG A 164 1.27 6.79 20.19
CA ARG A 164 -0.04 6.14 20.03
C ARG A 164 0.05 4.92 19.15
N ALA A 165 -0.85 3.97 19.38
CA ALA A 165 -1.03 2.83 18.50
C ALA A 165 -1.42 3.30 17.07
N PRO A 166 -0.97 2.57 16.03
CA PRO A 166 -1.29 2.90 14.65
C PRO A 166 -2.80 2.83 14.37
N ALA A 167 -3.26 3.61 13.39
CA ALA A 167 -4.66 3.61 12.96
C ALA A 167 -5.14 2.23 12.50
N LEU A 168 -4.21 1.40 12.02
CA LEU A 168 -4.44 0.01 11.60
C LEU A 168 -5.17 -0.84 12.65
N LEU A 169 -4.97 -0.58 13.95
CA LEU A 169 -5.63 -1.34 15.02
C LEU A 169 -7.06 -0.86 15.33
N ASN A 170 -7.45 0.31 14.81
CA ASN A 170 -8.77 0.92 15.05
C ASN A 170 -9.69 0.83 13.83
N ASP A 171 -9.13 0.95 12.62
CA ASP A 171 -9.83 0.78 11.35
C ASP A 171 -8.86 0.29 10.27
N SER A 172 -8.74 -1.04 10.15
CA SER A 172 -7.76 -1.68 9.26
C SER A 172 -8.03 -1.39 7.78
N SER A 173 -9.30 -1.41 7.38
CA SER A 173 -9.70 -1.20 6.00
C SER A 173 -9.37 0.22 5.56
N GLN A 174 -9.70 1.22 6.38
CA GLN A 174 -9.34 2.60 6.09
C GLN A 174 -7.82 2.79 6.10
N ALA A 175 -7.12 2.22 7.08
CA ALA A 175 -5.67 2.36 7.19
C ALA A 175 -4.92 1.77 5.98
N ILE A 176 -5.35 0.60 5.48
CA ILE A 176 -4.69 -0.05 4.34
C ILE A 176 -5.08 0.63 3.02
N LEU A 177 -6.38 0.82 2.79
CA LEU A 177 -6.86 1.34 1.49
C LEU A 177 -6.54 2.81 1.30
N MET A 178 -6.64 3.64 2.34
CA MET A 178 -6.54 5.09 2.18
C MET A 178 -5.13 5.65 2.36
N ALA A 179 -4.22 4.91 3.01
CA ALA A 179 -2.88 5.44 3.35
C ALA A 179 -2.10 5.97 2.14
N PRO A 180 -2.00 5.25 0.98
CA PRO A 180 -1.28 5.79 -0.18
C PRO A 180 -1.83 7.12 -0.68
N PHE A 181 -3.16 7.23 -0.74
CA PHE A 181 -3.81 8.47 -1.18
C PHE A 181 -3.65 9.62 -0.18
N PHE A 182 -3.83 9.38 1.12
CA PHE A 182 -3.70 10.45 2.11
C PHE A 182 -2.28 10.95 2.28
N VAL A 183 -1.29 10.07 2.17
CA VAL A 183 0.12 10.47 2.14
C VAL A 183 0.42 11.34 0.91
N LEU A 184 -0.10 10.97 -0.27
CA LEU A 184 0.04 11.80 -1.47
C LEU A 184 -0.67 13.15 -1.28
N LEU A 185 -1.90 13.16 -0.77
CA LEU A 185 -2.65 14.38 -0.53
C LEU A 185 -1.90 15.30 0.45
N GLU A 186 -1.37 14.77 1.54
CA GLU A 186 -0.54 15.50 2.50
C GLU A 186 0.68 16.16 1.84
N VAL A 187 1.38 15.43 0.96
CA VAL A 187 2.50 15.98 0.16
C VAL A 187 2.02 17.07 -0.80
N LEU A 188 0.91 16.84 -1.52
CA LEU A 188 0.33 17.83 -2.43
C LEU A 188 -0.05 19.13 -1.70
N GLN A 189 -0.66 19.02 -0.52
CA GLN A 189 -1.00 20.19 0.28
C GLN A 189 0.26 20.93 0.78
N LYS A 190 1.27 20.21 1.27
CA LYS A 190 2.47 20.81 1.88
C LYS A 190 3.41 21.42 0.85
N MET A 191 3.62 20.75 -0.27
CA MET A 191 4.63 21.13 -1.26
C MET A 191 4.05 22.02 -2.35
N PHE A 192 2.77 21.84 -2.70
CA PHE A 192 2.14 22.53 -3.84
C PHE A 192 0.94 23.39 -3.45
N GLY A 193 0.59 23.44 -2.15
CA GLY A 193 -0.56 24.23 -1.67
C GLY A 193 -1.90 23.71 -2.21
N TYR A 194 -1.96 22.45 -2.65
CA TYR A 194 -3.16 21.87 -3.22
C TYR A 194 -4.31 21.82 -2.20
N GLU A 195 -5.53 22.15 -2.62
CA GLU A 195 -6.75 21.88 -1.88
C GLU A 195 -7.82 21.29 -2.81
N PRO A 196 -8.54 20.22 -2.42
CA PRO A 196 -9.67 19.69 -3.18
C PRO A 196 -10.73 20.77 -3.48
N TYR A 197 -11.00 21.63 -2.50
CA TYR A 197 -11.84 22.83 -2.64
C TYR A 197 -11.37 23.92 -1.66
N PRO A 198 -11.70 25.20 -1.88
CA PRO A 198 -11.25 26.31 -1.03
C PRO A 198 -11.68 26.16 0.44
N GLY A 199 -10.73 26.19 1.37
CA GLY A 199 -10.98 26.06 2.80
C GLY A 199 -10.97 24.62 3.31
N PHE A 200 -10.70 23.64 2.45
CA PHE A 200 -10.58 22.23 2.82
C PHE A 200 -9.56 22.02 3.94
N ARG A 201 -8.38 22.63 3.85
CA ARG A 201 -7.34 22.46 4.89
C ARG A 201 -7.78 23.01 6.24
N ALA A 202 -8.48 24.15 6.27
CA ALA A 202 -8.99 24.73 7.50
C ALA A 202 -10.04 23.82 8.16
N ASN A 203 -10.99 23.30 7.35
CA ASN A 203 -12.01 22.37 7.82
C ASN A 203 -11.42 21.07 8.37
N VAL A 204 -10.47 20.47 7.63
CA VAL A 204 -9.75 19.27 8.06
C VAL A 204 -8.95 19.53 9.34
N HIS A 205 -8.26 20.67 9.44
CA HIS A 205 -7.49 21.00 10.64
C HIS A 205 -8.37 21.13 11.87
N ALA A 206 -9.53 21.77 11.75
CA ALA A 206 -10.51 21.86 12.84
C ALA A 206 -10.98 20.46 13.29
N LYS A 207 -11.24 19.55 12.36
CA LYS A 207 -11.62 18.16 12.66
C LYS A 207 -10.48 17.38 13.32
N ILE A 208 -9.24 17.51 12.84
CA ILE A 208 -8.04 16.91 13.46
C ILE A 208 -7.92 17.35 14.93
N GLN A 209 -8.09 18.64 15.21
CA GLN A 209 -8.03 19.16 16.57
C GLN A 209 -9.14 18.58 17.45
N ALA A 210 -10.36 18.47 16.93
CA ALA A 210 -11.49 17.87 17.64
C ALA A 210 -11.23 16.39 17.98
N GLU A 211 -10.78 15.60 17.01
CA GLU A 211 -10.43 14.17 17.18
C GLU A 211 -9.33 13.98 18.23
N ARG A 212 -8.25 14.78 18.17
CA ARG A 212 -7.16 14.72 19.16
C ARG A 212 -7.62 15.12 20.56
N LYS A 213 -8.49 16.12 20.67
CA LYS A 213 -9.08 16.53 21.96
C LYS A 213 -9.93 15.40 22.54
N ALA A 214 -10.77 14.76 21.73
CA ALA A 214 -11.59 13.63 22.15
C ALA A 214 -10.73 12.45 22.63
N TRP A 215 -9.65 12.13 21.91
CA TRP A 215 -8.72 11.07 22.30
C TRP A 215 -7.97 11.37 23.62
N ARG A 216 -7.56 12.61 23.84
CA ARG A 216 -6.93 13.01 25.12
C ARG A 216 -7.89 12.85 26.30
N ILE A 217 -9.15 13.24 26.11
CA ILE A 217 -10.19 13.09 27.14
C ILE A 217 -10.47 11.61 27.42
N SER A 218 -10.53 10.76 26.39
CA SER A 218 -10.76 9.31 26.60
C SER A 218 -9.62 8.65 27.36
N LYS A 219 -8.36 9.03 27.07
CA LYS A 219 -7.17 8.58 27.82
C LYS A 219 -7.19 8.96 29.29
N GLN A 220 -7.65 10.17 29.62
CA GLN A 220 -7.79 10.63 31.01
C GLN A 220 -8.88 9.87 31.78
N LYS A 221 -9.94 9.43 31.10
CA LYS A 221 -11.01 8.62 31.72
C LYS A 221 -10.62 7.15 31.92
N SER A 222 -9.64 6.66 31.17
CA SER A 222 -9.17 5.27 31.23
C SER A 222 -7.92 5.08 32.12
N SER A 223 -7.44 6.16 32.76
CA SER A 223 -6.32 6.16 33.71
C SER A 223 -6.85 6.34 35.13
#